data_AF-A0A417Y677-F1
#
_entry.id   AF-A0A417Y677-F1
#
_cell.length_a   1.000
_cell.length_b   1.000
_cell.length_c   1.000
_cell.angle_alpha   90.00
_cell.angle_beta   90.00
_cell.angle_gamma   90.00
#
_symmetry.space_group_name_H-M   'P 1'
#
loop_
_entity.id
_entity.type
_entity.pdbx_description
1 polymer ?
#
loop_
_entity_poly.entity_id
_entity_poly.type
_entity_poly.pdbx_seq_one_letter_code
_entity_poly.pdbx_strand_id
1 'polypeptide(L)'
;MPIDASLVGREFPPTPPLLVTEAEVATFAAATGSGSQRIPATFPIVVTFRALLEFLESEQVELARIVHGEQKFAYERPVVIGDELTAQLSVTGLRQIDGTDILRTSSTITDAAGELVCTAGATIVHRADA
;
A
#
# COMPACT_ATOMS: atom_id res chain seq x y z
N MET A 1 -11.83 -0.37 -18.79
CA MET A 1 -10.69 -0.06 -19.70
C MET A 1 -9.42 -0.70 -19.16
N PRO A 2 -8.45 -1.07 -20.00
CA PRO A 2 -7.13 -1.52 -19.53
C PRO A 2 -6.39 -0.40 -18.79
N ILE A 3 -5.55 -0.77 -17.83
CA ILE A 3 -4.65 0.16 -17.14
C ILE A 3 -3.61 0.69 -18.15
N ASP A 4 -3.32 2.00 -18.09
CA ASP A 4 -2.32 2.64 -18.95
C ASP A 4 -0.90 2.12 -18.65
N ALA A 5 -0.21 1.63 -19.68
CA ALA A 5 1.16 1.15 -19.56
C ALA A 5 2.18 2.27 -19.28
N SER A 6 1.83 3.54 -19.56
CA SER A 6 2.67 4.69 -19.24
C SER A 6 2.86 4.91 -17.74
N LEU A 7 2.07 4.22 -16.90
CA LEU A 7 2.17 4.29 -15.45
C LEU A 7 3.44 3.66 -14.90
N VAL A 8 4.07 2.74 -15.62
CA VAL A 8 5.29 2.07 -15.13
C VAL A 8 6.42 3.08 -14.94
N GLY A 9 6.97 3.12 -13.73
CA GLY A 9 8.00 4.07 -13.31
C GLY A 9 7.46 5.40 -12.78
N ARG A 10 6.14 5.63 -12.80
CA ARG A 10 5.54 6.81 -12.16
C ARG A 10 5.47 6.63 -10.65
N GLU A 11 5.70 7.73 -9.96
CA GLU A 11 5.43 7.92 -8.54
C GLU A 11 4.17 8.77 -8.37
N PHE A 12 3.45 8.49 -7.29
CA PHE A 12 2.23 9.19 -6.90
C PHE A 12 2.48 10.03 -5.65
N PRO A 13 1.66 11.06 -5.39
CA PRO A 13 1.81 11.88 -4.20
C PRO A 13 1.84 11.04 -2.91
N PRO A 14 2.61 11.45 -1.88
CA PRO A 14 2.60 10.79 -0.60
C PRO A 14 1.25 10.96 0.11
N THR A 15 0.85 9.94 0.88
CA THR A 15 -0.35 10.02 1.71
C THR A 15 -0.22 11.10 2.79
N PRO A 16 -1.33 11.63 3.32
CA PRO A 16 -1.31 12.35 4.59
C PRO A 16 -0.66 11.50 5.69
N PRO A 17 0.13 12.10 6.61
CA PRO A 17 0.76 11.36 7.70
C PRO A 17 -0.25 10.64 8.60
N LEU A 18 0.12 9.45 9.06
CA LEU A 18 -0.59 8.68 10.08
C LEU A 18 0.22 8.63 11.37
N LEU A 19 -0.27 9.26 12.42
CA LEU A 19 0.33 9.13 13.76
C LEU A 19 -0.01 7.78 14.38
N VAL A 20 0.99 6.92 14.54
CA VAL A 20 0.86 5.59 15.13
C VAL A 20 0.60 5.71 16.63
N THR A 21 -0.65 5.51 17.05
CA THR A 21 -1.04 5.52 18.47
C THR A 21 -1.32 4.11 19.00
N GLU A 22 -1.30 3.94 20.32
CA GLU A 22 -1.68 2.68 20.96
C GLU A 22 -3.12 2.28 20.58
N ALA A 23 -4.02 3.26 20.47
CA ALA A 23 -5.41 3.04 20.10
C ALA A 23 -5.53 2.48 18.67
N GLU A 24 -4.84 3.07 17.70
CA GLU A 24 -4.84 2.59 16.31
C GLU A 24 -4.26 1.18 16.19
N VAL A 25 -3.15 0.92 16.88
CA VAL A 25 -2.54 -0.42 16.92
C VAL A 25 -3.49 -1.43 17.55
N ALA A 26 -4.16 -1.07 18.64
CA ALA A 26 -5.15 -1.94 19.29
C ALA A 26 -6.35 -2.23 18.38
N THR A 27 -6.87 -1.21 17.67
CA THR A 27 -7.94 -1.38 16.69
C THR A 27 -7.52 -2.34 15.58
N PHE A 28 -6.31 -2.16 15.02
CA PHE A 28 -5.79 -3.05 13.99
C PHE A 28 -5.58 -4.47 14.50
N ALA A 29 -5.01 -4.63 15.69
CA ALA A 29 -4.79 -5.93 16.31
C ALA A 29 -6.10 -6.69 16.56
N ALA A 30 -7.12 -6.01 17.07
CA ALA A 30 -8.45 -6.57 17.26
C ALA A 30 -9.09 -7.00 15.92
N ALA A 31 -9.02 -6.14 14.90
CA ALA A 31 -9.58 -6.43 13.57
C ALA A 31 -8.89 -7.63 12.89
N THR A 32 -7.62 -7.86 13.18
CA THR A 32 -6.82 -8.96 12.61
C THR A 32 -6.77 -10.20 13.49
N GLY A 33 -7.44 -10.20 14.65
CA GLY A 33 -7.39 -11.31 15.61
C GLY A 33 -6.03 -11.48 16.30
N SER A 34 -5.15 -10.49 16.21
CA SER A 34 -3.88 -10.49 16.93
C SER A 34 -4.13 -10.17 18.41
N GLY A 35 -3.96 -11.17 19.28
CA GLY A 35 -3.98 -10.97 20.74
C GLY A 35 -2.69 -10.33 21.30
N SER A 36 -1.82 -9.78 20.44
CA SER A 36 -0.51 -9.26 20.85
C SER A 36 -0.58 -7.79 21.25
N GLN A 37 0.16 -7.43 22.30
CA GLN A 37 0.47 -6.03 22.65
C GLN A 37 1.51 -5.39 21.73
N ARG A 38 2.10 -6.14 20.79
CA ARG A 38 3.09 -5.63 19.84
C ARG A 38 2.41 -5.13 18.56
N ILE A 39 3.00 -4.11 17.95
CA ILE A 39 2.59 -3.60 16.63
C ILE A 39 2.73 -4.74 15.60
N PRO A 40 1.65 -5.16 14.91
CA PRO A 40 1.74 -6.22 13.93
C PRO A 40 2.66 -5.86 12.76
N ALA A 41 3.41 -6.83 12.24
CA ALA A 41 4.28 -6.66 11.07
C ALA A 41 3.53 -6.40 9.75
N THR A 42 2.20 -6.35 9.80
CA THR A 42 1.33 -5.97 8.68
C THR A 42 0.70 -4.59 8.89
N PHE A 43 0.92 -3.92 10.03
CA PHE A 43 0.35 -2.61 10.33
C PHE A 43 0.62 -1.54 9.26
N PRO A 44 1.80 -1.48 8.60
CA PRO A 44 2.03 -0.52 7.51
C PRO A 44 1.03 -0.61 6.35
N ILE A 45 0.27 -1.71 6.22
CA ILE A 45 -0.82 -1.82 5.24
C ILE A 45 -1.81 -0.65 5.35
N VAL A 46 -1.98 -0.04 6.54
CA VAL A 46 -2.91 1.08 6.73
C VAL A 46 -2.55 2.27 5.84
N VAL A 47 -1.27 2.66 5.80
CA VAL A 47 -0.82 3.79 4.95
C VAL A 47 -0.64 3.39 3.50
N THR A 48 -0.19 2.16 3.21
CA THR A 48 0.00 1.73 1.82
C THR A 48 -1.34 1.46 1.12
N PHE A 49 -2.37 1.03 1.84
CA PHE A 49 -3.71 0.88 1.28
C PHE A 49 -4.36 2.24 1.00
N ARG A 50 -4.10 3.28 1.83
CA ARG A 50 -4.49 4.66 1.49
C ARG A 50 -3.83 5.13 0.19
N ALA A 51 -2.52 4.93 0.06
CA ALA A 51 -1.79 5.26 -1.17
C ALA A 51 -2.35 4.52 -2.39
N LEU A 52 -2.73 3.25 -2.23
CA LEU A 52 -3.38 2.47 -3.28
C LEU A 52 -4.74 3.07 -3.65
N LEU A 53 -5.60 3.42 -2.69
CA LEU A 53 -6.92 4.00 -2.97
C LEU A 53 -6.80 5.33 -3.71
N GLU A 54 -5.87 6.20 -3.30
CA GLU A 54 -5.59 7.48 -3.97
C GLU A 54 -5.08 7.26 -5.41
N PHE A 55 -4.19 6.28 -5.61
CA PHE A 55 -3.75 5.85 -6.94
C PHE A 55 -4.94 5.42 -7.81
N LEU A 56 -5.77 4.51 -7.29
CA LEU A 56 -6.93 3.97 -8.01
C LEU A 56 -7.93 5.08 -8.37
N GLU A 57 -8.19 6.02 -7.47
CA GLU A 57 -9.04 7.18 -7.74
C GLU A 57 -8.45 8.05 -8.86
N SER A 58 -7.15 8.37 -8.79
CA SER A 58 -6.48 9.21 -9.78
C SER A 58 -6.48 8.61 -11.19
N GLU A 59 -6.40 7.29 -11.28
CA GLU A 59 -6.38 6.54 -12.54
C GLU A 59 -7.78 5.97 -12.90
N GLN A 60 -8.83 6.35 -12.17
CA GLN A 60 -10.22 5.94 -12.39
C GLN A 60 -10.42 4.42 -12.46
N VAL A 61 -9.67 3.68 -11.63
CA VAL A 61 -9.76 2.23 -11.51
C VAL A 61 -10.66 1.85 -10.34
N GLU A 62 -11.73 1.12 -10.60
CA GLU A 62 -12.67 0.72 -9.54
C GLU A 62 -12.09 -0.38 -8.65
N LEU A 63 -12.08 -0.15 -7.32
CA LEU A 63 -11.63 -1.14 -6.33
C LEU A 63 -12.35 -2.48 -6.45
N ALA A 64 -13.63 -2.48 -6.82
CA ALA A 64 -14.43 -3.71 -6.97
C ALA A 64 -13.94 -4.64 -8.10
N ARG A 65 -13.09 -4.14 -9.00
CA ARG A 65 -12.50 -4.89 -10.12
C ARG A 65 -11.13 -5.45 -9.81
N ILE A 66 -10.66 -5.27 -8.58
CA ILE A 66 -9.33 -5.62 -8.15
C ILE A 66 -9.35 -6.84 -7.22
N VAL A 67 -8.42 -7.75 -7.46
CA VAL A 67 -8.01 -8.79 -6.51
C VAL A 67 -6.57 -8.54 -6.11
N HIS A 68 -6.31 -8.52 -4.80
CA HIS A 68 -4.95 -8.39 -4.27
C HIS A 68 -4.26 -9.77 -4.30
N GLY A 69 -3.18 -9.89 -5.08
CA GLY A 69 -2.51 -11.16 -5.34
C GLY A 69 -1.31 -11.45 -4.44
N GLU A 70 -0.50 -10.43 -4.15
CA GLU A 70 0.70 -10.56 -3.30
C GLU A 70 0.87 -9.31 -2.45
N GLN A 71 1.37 -9.49 -1.23
CA GLN A 71 1.83 -8.43 -0.36
C GLN A 71 3.18 -8.81 0.27
N LYS A 72 4.15 -7.90 0.22
CA LYS A 72 5.47 -8.04 0.87
C LYS A 72 5.78 -6.79 1.69
N PHE A 73 6.40 -6.98 2.86
CA PHE A 73 6.98 -5.90 3.66
C PHE A 73 8.46 -6.19 3.88
N ALA A 74 9.31 -5.20 3.62
CA ALA A 74 10.75 -5.22 3.88
C ALA A 74 11.06 -4.07 4.84
N TYR A 75 11.29 -4.41 6.10
CA TYR A 75 11.52 -3.44 7.18
C TYR A 75 12.99 -3.02 7.25
N GLU A 76 13.22 -1.71 7.30
CA GLU A 76 14.51 -1.12 7.70
C GLU A 76 14.60 -1.07 9.23
N ARG A 77 13.49 -0.66 9.87
CA ARG A 77 13.29 -0.72 11.33
C ARG A 77 11.85 -1.06 11.68
N PRO A 78 11.55 -1.58 12.87
CA PRO A 78 10.17 -1.74 13.32
C PRO A 78 9.43 -0.40 13.37
N VAL A 79 8.12 -0.44 13.10
CA VAL A 79 7.21 0.65 13.45
C VAL A 79 7.12 0.72 14.97
N VAL A 80 7.08 1.93 15.53
CA VAL A 80 6.91 2.19 16.96
C VAL A 80 5.77 3.17 17.21
N ILE A 81 5.23 3.15 18.43
CA ILE A 81 4.25 4.15 18.86
C ILE A 81 4.90 5.54 18.81
N GLY A 82 4.18 6.51 18.25
CA GLY A 82 4.66 7.86 18.02
C GLY A 82 5.31 8.09 16.66
N ASP A 83 5.51 7.05 15.84
CA ASP A 83 5.86 7.25 14.43
C ASP A 83 4.74 8.04 13.73
N GLU A 84 5.09 9.01 12.89
CA GLU A 84 4.18 9.61 11.92
C GLU A 84 4.53 9.06 10.54
N LEU A 85 3.74 8.11 10.05
CA LEU A 85 4.04 7.36 8.84
C LEU A 85 3.39 7.98 7.60
N THR A 86 4.17 8.13 6.55
CA THR A 86 3.71 8.51 5.21
C THR A 86 4.15 7.45 4.20
N ALA A 87 3.26 7.08 3.27
CA ALA A 87 3.57 6.15 2.18
C ALA A 87 3.56 6.87 0.83
N GLN A 88 4.56 6.63 -0.01
CA GLN A 88 4.60 7.08 -1.41
C GLN A 88 4.59 5.88 -2.32
N LEU A 89 3.58 5.76 -3.20
CA LEU A 89 3.41 4.63 -4.11
C LEU A 89 4.11 4.89 -5.45
N SER A 90 4.78 3.87 -5.96
CA SER A 90 5.32 3.81 -7.32
C SER A 90 4.78 2.58 -8.04
N VAL A 91 4.58 2.68 -9.36
CA VAL A 91 4.24 1.52 -10.19
C VAL A 91 5.53 0.91 -10.73
N THR A 92 5.82 -0.32 -10.35
CA THR A 92 7.07 -1.01 -10.70
C THR A 92 6.92 -1.94 -11.90
N GLY A 93 5.69 -2.24 -12.31
CA GLY A 93 5.45 -2.98 -13.55
C GLY A 93 3.98 -3.19 -13.85
N LEU A 94 3.69 -3.41 -15.13
CA LEU A 94 2.39 -3.80 -15.62
C LEU A 94 2.58 -4.95 -16.61
N ARG A 95 1.76 -5.99 -16.49
CA ARG A 95 1.67 -7.08 -17.46
C ARG A 95 0.22 -7.30 -17.82
N GLN A 96 -0.09 -7.37 -19.12
CA GLN A 96 -1.44 -7.59 -19.61
C GLN A 96 -1.55 -8.97 -20.27
N ILE A 97 -2.57 -9.74 -19.91
CA ILE A 97 -2.81 -11.11 -20.41
C ILE A 97 -4.31 -11.28 -20.60
N ASP A 98 -4.77 -11.49 -21.84
CA ASP A 98 -6.17 -11.80 -22.19
C ASP A 98 -7.21 -10.94 -21.43
N GLY A 99 -7.05 -9.61 -21.46
CA GLY A 99 -7.96 -8.65 -20.82
C GLY A 99 -7.79 -8.52 -19.29
N THR A 100 -6.79 -9.16 -18.72
CA THR A 100 -6.40 -9.02 -17.32
C THR A 100 -5.11 -8.22 -17.19
N ASP A 101 -5.14 -7.19 -16.35
CA ASP A 101 -3.99 -6.38 -15.99
C ASP A 101 -3.39 -6.87 -14.66
N ILE A 102 -2.10 -7.17 -14.64
CA ILE A 102 -1.34 -7.51 -13.45
C ILE A 102 -0.39 -6.36 -13.16
N LEU A 103 -0.78 -5.51 -12.23
CA LEU A 103 -0.04 -4.33 -11.78
C LEU A 103 0.84 -4.69 -10.59
N ARG A 104 2.10 -4.26 -10.60
CA ARG A 104 3.00 -4.30 -9.46
C ARG A 104 3.27 -2.89 -8.97
N THR A 105 3.20 -2.71 -7.66
CA THR A 105 3.50 -1.44 -7.00
C THR A 105 4.54 -1.64 -5.90
N SER A 106 5.25 -0.57 -5.59
CA SER A 106 6.14 -0.48 -4.44
C SER A 106 5.85 0.83 -3.71
N SER A 107 5.59 0.76 -2.41
CA SER A 107 5.40 1.92 -1.56
C SER A 107 6.57 2.05 -0.59
N THR A 108 7.24 3.20 -0.59
CA THR A 108 8.20 3.57 0.46
C THR A 108 7.44 4.20 1.62
N ILE A 109 7.64 3.68 2.83
CA ILE A 109 7.06 4.21 4.06
C ILE A 109 8.15 4.91 4.85
N THR A 110 7.94 6.20 5.13
CA THR A 110 8.89 7.06 5.86
C THR A 110 8.25 7.65 7.11
N ASP A 111 9.08 8.02 8.09
CA ASP A 111 8.64 8.74 9.28
C ASP A 111 8.66 10.28 9.08
N ALA A 112 8.32 11.05 10.13
CA ALA A 112 8.32 12.51 10.08
C ALA A 112 9.70 13.15 9.79
N ALA A 113 10.80 12.43 10.01
CA ALA A 113 12.14 12.91 9.65
C ALA A 113 12.49 12.58 8.19
N GLY A 114 11.64 11.83 7.48
CA GLY A 114 11.89 11.34 6.12
C GLY A 114 12.72 10.05 6.09
N GLU A 115 12.99 9.43 7.24
CA GLU A 115 13.79 8.21 7.31
C GLU A 115 12.97 6.99 6.89
N LEU A 116 13.59 6.06 6.17
CA LEU A 116 12.92 4.85 5.70
C LEU A 116 12.57 3.93 6.88
N VAL A 117 11.30 3.56 6.98
CA VAL A 117 10.81 2.60 7.96
C VAL A 117 10.63 1.22 7.33
N CYS A 118 9.96 1.18 6.19
CA CYS A 118 9.60 -0.05 5.50
C CYS A 118 9.36 0.22 4.02
N THR A 119 9.65 -0.77 3.18
CA THR A 119 9.20 -0.80 1.78
C THR A 119 8.16 -1.90 1.63
N ALA A 120 7.01 -1.56 1.04
CA ALA A 120 5.91 -2.49 0.82
C ALA A 120 5.71 -2.75 -0.68
N GLY A 121 5.77 -4.01 -1.09
CA GLY A 121 5.45 -4.42 -2.46
C GLY A 121 4.06 -5.04 -2.54
N ALA A 122 3.32 -4.73 -3.61
CA ALA A 122 2.00 -5.32 -3.86
C ALA A 122 1.85 -5.76 -5.32
N THR A 123 1.08 -6.84 -5.52
CA THR A 123 0.59 -7.25 -6.85
C THR A 123 -0.93 -7.17 -6.87
N ILE A 124 -1.46 -6.42 -7.83
CA ILE A 124 -2.87 -6.13 -8.02
C ILE A 124 -3.30 -6.73 -9.36
N VAL A 125 -4.36 -7.52 -9.35
CA VAL A 125 -4.98 -8.08 -10.56
C VAL A 125 -6.26 -7.32 -10.84
N HIS A 126 -6.31 -6.63 -11.97
CA HIS A 126 -7.47 -5.88 -12.44
C HIS A 126 -8.06 -6.57 -13.67
N ARG A 127 -9.39 -6.71 -13.70
CA ARG A 127 -10.11 -7.24 -14.87
C ARG A 127 -10.74 -6.09 -15.63
N ALA A 128 -10.26 -5.83 -16.84
CA ALA A 128 -10.91 -4.88 -17.73
C ALA A 128 -12.28 -5.44 -18.18
N ASP A 129 -13.23 -4.54 -18.48
CA ASP A 129 -14.47 -4.93 -19.15
C ASP A 129 -14.18 -5.63 -20.49
N ALA A 130 -15.08 -6.54 -20.87
CA ALA A 130 -15.12 -7.16 -22.19
C ALA A 130 -15.50 -6.13 -23.28
#